data_AF-A0A9W6TH05-F1
#
_entry.id   AF-A0A9W6TH05-F1
#
_cell.length_a   1.000
_cell.length_b   1.000
_cell.length_c   1.000
_cell.angle_alpha   90.00
_cell.angle_beta   90.00
_cell.angle_gamma   90.00
#
_symmetry.space_group_name_H-M   'P 1'
#
loop_
_entity.id
_entity.type
_entity.pdbx_description
1 polymer ?
#
loop_
_entity_poly.entity_id
_entity_poly.type
_entity_poly.pdbx_seq_one_letter_code
_entity_poly.pdbx_strand_id
1 'polypeptide(L)'
;MFAYELEGLKRLNIQANKWGSSYRVKVRGRTGKMVYASNVSRPIYQRLVAKQYNVSMENLKEHVSPDYKADPKCSTSHRVHQILPQQSSYALEERVDVLALQATLRTDNAIILRKESVANRIARLLRRSNKTCGEVWSTFLSHGTVLTAAAPANRGGRMSPLPESLPMQDDVRTFKCSQCETRTRTTAKDVMHLVAEKKYLSVDAAIDDSNTAALRTVQRFLKKSGYARGAHKARPCGWLLQMTWLEQSMCTK
;
A
#
# COMPACT_ATOMS: atom_id res chain seq x y z
N MET A 1 -15.30 -7.35 19.88
CA MET A 1 -14.20 -8.29 20.12
C MET A 1 -12.91 -7.64 19.74
N PHE A 2 -11.93 -7.63 20.64
CA PHE A 2 -10.61 -7.07 20.40
C PHE A 2 -9.78 -7.99 19.51
N ALA A 3 -8.75 -7.44 18.86
CA ALA A 3 -7.87 -8.20 17.97
C ALA A 3 -7.16 -9.36 18.70
N TYR A 4 -6.80 -9.16 19.97
CA TYR A 4 -6.11 -10.17 20.77
C TYR A 4 -7.03 -11.35 21.12
N GLU A 5 -8.30 -11.10 21.44
CA GLU A 5 -9.30 -12.14 21.71
C GLU A 5 -9.51 -13.03 20.48
N LEU A 6 -9.56 -12.41 19.29
CA LEU A 6 -9.78 -13.12 18.03
C LEU A 6 -8.59 -14.03 17.67
N GLU A 7 -7.37 -13.59 17.96
CA GLU A 7 -6.17 -14.41 17.77
C GLU A 7 -6.14 -15.59 18.74
N GLY A 8 -6.50 -15.37 20.02
CA GLY A 8 -6.63 -16.44 21.01
C GLY A 8 -7.66 -17.50 20.61
N LEU A 9 -8.83 -17.07 20.14
CA LEU A 9 -9.89 -17.98 19.68
C LEU A 9 -9.48 -18.81 18.46
N LYS A 10 -8.71 -18.23 17.53
CA LYS A 10 -8.18 -18.97 16.36
C LYS A 10 -7.26 -20.11 16.77
N ARG A 11 -6.45 -19.93 17.82
CA ARG A 11 -5.52 -20.95 18.34
C ARG A 11 -6.27 -22.10 19.01
N LEU A 12 -7.37 -21.78 19.68
CA LEU A 12 -8.29 -22.77 20.26
C LEU A 12 -9.22 -23.43 19.21
N ASN A 13 -9.00 -23.15 17.92
CA ASN A 13 -9.84 -23.64 16.82
C ASN A 13 -11.33 -23.24 16.96
N ILE A 14 -11.60 -22.11 17.61
CA ILE A 14 -12.95 -21.57 17.80
C ILE A 14 -13.23 -20.56 16.69
N GLN A 15 -14.29 -20.80 15.91
CA GLN A 15 -14.67 -19.91 14.81
C GLN A 15 -15.43 -18.69 15.33
N ALA A 16 -14.90 -17.50 15.03
CA ALA A 16 -15.56 -16.21 15.26
C ALA A 16 -16.15 -15.69 13.94
N ASN A 17 -17.44 -15.34 13.95
CA ASN A 17 -18.13 -14.81 12.78
C ASN A 17 -18.02 -13.29 12.73
N LYS A 18 -17.75 -12.76 11.54
CA LYS A 18 -17.74 -11.31 11.29
C LYS A 18 -19.18 -10.79 11.19
N TRP A 19 -19.50 -9.78 12.00
CA TRP A 19 -20.79 -9.10 12.03
C TRP A 19 -20.56 -7.59 11.91
N GLY A 20 -20.66 -7.06 10.69
CA GLY A 20 -20.32 -5.68 10.38
C GLY A 20 -18.83 -5.39 10.68
N SER A 21 -18.58 -4.42 11.55
CA SER A 21 -17.23 -4.03 12.01
C SER A 21 -16.71 -4.86 13.19
N SER A 22 -17.50 -5.80 13.73
CA SER A 22 -17.16 -6.55 14.95
C SER A 22 -17.18 -8.06 14.72
N TYR A 23 -16.49 -8.81 15.58
CA TYR A 23 -16.55 -10.29 15.57
C TYR A 23 -17.37 -10.79 16.75
N ARG A 24 -18.10 -11.89 16.54
CA ARG A 24 -18.92 -12.54 17.56
C ARG A 24 -18.77 -14.05 17.51
N VAL A 25 -18.75 -14.70 18.67
CA VAL A 25 -18.76 -16.16 18.77
C VAL A 25 -20.18 -16.64 19.04
N LYS A 26 -20.60 -17.64 18.27
CA LYS A 26 -21.92 -18.26 18.41
C LYS A 26 -21.87 -19.26 19.57
N VAL A 27 -22.60 -18.97 20.65
CA VAL A 27 -22.66 -19.81 21.86
C VAL A 27 -24.09 -20.22 22.22
N ARG A 28 -24.30 -21.36 22.86
CA ARG A 28 -25.58 -21.73 23.47
C ARG A 28 -25.72 -21.08 24.84
N GLY A 29 -26.81 -20.34 25.04
CA GLY A 29 -27.14 -19.72 26.32
C GLY A 29 -27.68 -20.75 27.34
N ARG A 30 -27.91 -20.29 28.58
CA ARG A 30 -28.47 -21.13 29.65
C ARG A 30 -29.86 -21.69 29.34
N THR A 31 -30.65 -20.95 28.56
CA THR A 31 -32.01 -21.31 28.13
C THR A 31 -32.03 -22.21 26.87
N GLY A 32 -30.87 -22.68 26.40
CA GLY A 32 -30.75 -23.49 25.18
C GLY A 32 -30.83 -22.71 23.87
N LYS A 33 -31.22 -21.43 23.90
CA LYS A 33 -31.23 -20.54 22.72
C LYS A 33 -29.80 -20.15 22.30
N MET A 34 -29.60 -19.92 21.00
CA MET A 34 -28.33 -19.43 20.46
C MET A 34 -28.13 -17.95 20.79
N VAL A 35 -26.96 -17.61 21.33
CA VAL A 35 -26.56 -16.26 21.73
C VAL A 35 -25.23 -15.92 21.05
N TYR A 36 -25.05 -14.67 20.64
CA TYR A 36 -23.81 -14.19 20.02
C TYR A 36 -23.00 -13.37 21.02
N ALA A 37 -21.87 -13.91 21.46
CA ALA A 37 -20.96 -13.25 22.38
C ALA A 37 -19.99 -12.34 21.62
N SER A 38 -20.03 -11.04 21.88
CA SER A 38 -19.17 -10.02 21.26
C SER A 38 -17.91 -9.69 22.07
N ASN A 39 -17.90 -10.02 23.36
CA ASN A 39 -16.80 -9.79 24.29
C ASN A 39 -16.56 -11.08 25.07
N VAL A 40 -15.50 -11.82 24.74
CA VAL A 40 -15.20 -13.12 25.34
C VAL A 40 -14.39 -12.97 26.62
N SER A 41 -13.88 -11.77 26.92
CA SER A 41 -13.23 -11.46 28.19
C SER A 41 -14.18 -11.50 29.39
N ARG A 42 -15.51 -11.38 29.20
CA ARG A 42 -16.45 -11.46 30.34
C ARG A 42 -16.57 -12.92 30.82
N PRO A 43 -16.53 -13.17 32.14
CA PRO A 43 -16.53 -14.52 32.70
C PRO A 43 -17.79 -15.32 32.37
N ILE A 44 -18.93 -14.63 32.17
CA ILE A 44 -20.19 -15.24 31.75
C ILE A 44 -20.04 -15.89 30.37
N TYR A 45 -19.42 -15.19 29.41
CA TYR A 45 -19.24 -15.70 28.06
C TYR A 45 -18.12 -16.74 27.99
N GLN A 46 -17.07 -16.62 28.81
CA GLN A 46 -16.03 -17.65 28.93
C GLN A 46 -16.62 -19.01 29.32
N ARG A 47 -17.50 -19.04 30.32
CA ARG A 47 -18.18 -20.29 30.74
C ARG A 47 -19.02 -20.91 29.63
N LEU A 48 -19.69 -20.08 28.83
CA LEU A 48 -20.51 -20.57 27.71
C LEU A 48 -19.64 -21.10 26.56
N VAL A 49 -18.54 -20.41 26.24
CA VAL A 49 -17.58 -20.84 25.22
C VAL A 49 -16.87 -22.12 25.65
N ALA A 50 -16.33 -22.16 26.87
CA ALA A 50 -15.66 -23.33 27.44
C ALA A 50 -16.56 -24.58 27.40
N LYS A 51 -17.82 -24.43 27.82
CA LYS A 51 -18.81 -25.53 27.80
C LYS A 51 -19.17 -26.00 26.40
N GLN A 52 -19.24 -25.10 25.41
CA GLN A 52 -19.64 -25.48 24.05
C GLN A 52 -18.51 -26.13 23.25
N TYR A 53 -17.29 -25.62 23.41
CA TYR A 53 -16.13 -26.07 22.64
C TYR A 53 -15.28 -27.09 23.41
N ASN A 54 -15.74 -27.56 24.58
CA ASN A 54 -15.03 -28.49 25.46
C ASN A 54 -13.59 -28.03 25.77
N VAL A 55 -13.42 -26.74 26.06
CA VAL A 55 -12.13 -26.15 26.44
C VAL A 55 -12.14 -25.87 27.93
N SER A 56 -11.04 -26.15 28.64
CA SER A 56 -10.93 -25.80 30.05
C SER A 56 -10.96 -24.29 30.26
N MET A 57 -11.56 -23.84 31.36
CA MET A 57 -11.71 -22.41 31.67
C MET A 57 -10.35 -21.70 31.80
N GLU A 58 -9.34 -22.41 32.31
CA GLU A 58 -7.98 -21.90 32.48
C GLU A 58 -7.30 -21.65 31.14
N ASN A 59 -7.36 -22.63 30.24
CA ASN A 59 -6.79 -22.55 28.89
C ASN A 59 -7.45 -21.44 28.05
N LEU A 60 -8.77 -21.28 28.18
CA LEU A 60 -9.49 -20.18 27.53
C LEU A 60 -9.05 -18.82 28.09
N LYS A 61 -8.83 -18.71 29.40
CA LYS A 61 -8.44 -17.45 30.06
C LYS A 61 -7.02 -17.04 29.69
N GLU A 62 -6.10 -18.00 29.60
CA GLU A 62 -4.71 -17.79 29.17
C GLU A 62 -4.68 -17.18 27.76
N HIS A 63 -5.40 -17.77 26.80
CA HIS A 63 -5.40 -17.30 25.41
C HIS A 63 -6.22 -16.03 25.14
N VAL A 64 -7.14 -15.65 26.04
CA VAL A 64 -8.00 -14.46 25.89
C VAL A 64 -7.49 -13.28 26.74
N SER A 65 -6.46 -13.46 27.58
CA SER A 65 -5.86 -12.40 28.40
C SER A 65 -5.25 -11.26 27.55
N PRO A 66 -5.32 -9.98 27.96
CA PRO A 66 -4.59 -8.91 27.28
C PRO A 66 -3.07 -9.17 27.28
N ASP A 67 -2.59 -9.86 28.32
CA ASP A 67 -1.18 -10.03 28.62
C ASP A 67 -0.54 -11.24 27.92
N TYR A 68 -1.27 -12.05 27.14
CA TYR A 68 -0.67 -13.25 26.51
C TYR A 68 0.44 -12.90 25.49
N LYS A 69 0.48 -11.65 25.00
CA LYS A 69 1.58 -11.18 24.14
C LYS A 69 2.88 -10.96 24.91
N ALA A 70 2.84 -10.90 26.24
CA ALA A 70 3.99 -10.80 27.12
C ALA A 70 4.59 -12.18 27.47
N ASP A 71 3.94 -13.29 27.11
CA ASP A 71 4.47 -14.62 27.40
C ASP A 71 5.71 -14.93 26.54
N PRO A 72 6.88 -15.24 27.15
CA PRO A 72 8.15 -15.45 26.44
C PRO A 72 8.13 -16.65 25.47
N LYS A 73 7.18 -17.59 25.65
CA LYS A 73 6.98 -18.74 24.77
C LYS A 73 6.35 -18.36 23.41
N CYS A 74 5.60 -17.26 23.36
CA CYS A 74 5.01 -16.73 22.12
C CYS A 74 5.92 -15.70 21.43
N SER A 75 6.78 -15.02 22.20
CA SER A 75 7.70 -14.00 21.69
C SER A 75 8.83 -14.58 20.83
N THR A 76 9.27 -15.82 21.06
CA THR A 76 10.37 -16.45 20.31
C THR A 76 10.03 -16.68 18.84
N SER A 77 8.83 -17.20 18.54
CA SER A 77 8.37 -17.35 17.15
C SER A 77 8.20 -15.98 16.46
N HIS A 78 7.69 -14.98 17.17
CA HIS A 78 7.53 -13.62 16.63
C HIS A 78 8.86 -12.87 16.44
N ARG A 79 9.83 -13.05 17.36
CA ARG A 79 11.18 -12.49 17.27
C ARG A 79 11.92 -13.00 16.04
N VAL A 80 11.88 -14.32 15.79
CA VAL A 80 12.48 -14.91 14.59
C VAL A 80 11.83 -14.35 13.30
N HIS A 81 10.53 -14.02 13.33
CA HIS A 81 9.84 -13.44 12.18
C HIS A 81 10.13 -11.95 11.95
N GLN A 82 10.55 -11.23 12.99
CA GLN A 82 10.92 -9.81 12.89
C GLN A 82 12.40 -9.60 12.53
N ILE A 83 13.28 -10.58 12.80
CA ILE A 83 14.72 -10.48 12.53
C ILE A 83 15.05 -10.70 11.04
N LEU A 84 14.20 -11.37 10.27
CA LEU A 84 14.43 -11.59 8.84
C LEU A 84 13.99 -10.36 8.02
N PRO A 85 14.92 -9.69 7.31
CA PRO A 85 14.56 -8.54 6.49
C PRO A 85 13.56 -8.97 5.40
N GLN A 86 12.47 -8.23 5.27
CA GLN A 86 11.54 -8.32 4.15
C GLN A 86 12.23 -7.80 2.89
N GLN A 87 13.13 -8.60 2.31
CA GLN A 87 13.78 -8.24 1.05
C GLN A 87 12.79 -8.39 -0.10
N SER A 88 12.60 -7.28 -0.81
CA SER A 88 11.73 -7.13 -1.98
C SER A 88 12.37 -7.62 -3.28
N SER A 89 13.67 -7.92 -3.26
CA SER A 89 14.44 -8.47 -4.38
C SER A 89 14.84 -9.91 -4.10
N TYR A 90 14.47 -10.82 -5.00
CA TYR A 90 14.88 -12.23 -4.93
C TYR A 90 16.38 -12.34 -5.18
N ALA A 91 17.13 -12.79 -4.16
CA ALA A 91 18.52 -13.19 -4.38
C ALA A 91 18.56 -14.46 -5.25
N LEU A 92 19.67 -14.67 -5.97
CA LEU A 92 19.88 -15.86 -6.80
C LEU A 92 19.75 -17.14 -5.96
N GLU A 93 20.30 -17.11 -4.74
CA GLU A 93 20.26 -18.21 -3.77
C GLU A 93 18.83 -18.63 -3.42
N GLU A 94 17.95 -17.68 -3.14
CA GLU A 94 16.55 -17.96 -2.79
C GLU A 94 15.79 -18.64 -3.94
N ARG A 95 16.14 -18.36 -5.19
CA ARG A 95 15.53 -19.00 -6.36
C ARG A 95 16.02 -20.42 -6.56
N VAL A 96 17.31 -20.66 -6.29
CA VAL A 96 17.89 -22.01 -6.30
C VAL A 96 17.26 -22.86 -5.20
N ASP A 97 17.02 -22.29 -4.01
CA ASP A 97 16.34 -22.97 -2.91
C ASP A 97 14.90 -23.37 -3.28
N VAL A 98 14.16 -22.49 -3.96
CA VAL A 98 12.82 -22.80 -4.51
C VAL A 98 12.89 -24.02 -5.44
N LEU A 99 13.88 -24.09 -6.33
CA LEU A 99 14.02 -25.20 -7.26
C LEU A 99 14.42 -26.51 -6.56
N ALA A 100 15.35 -26.45 -5.61
CA ALA A 100 15.77 -27.61 -4.82
C ALA A 100 14.60 -28.18 -4.02
N LEU A 101 13.83 -27.32 -3.35
CA LEU A 101 12.62 -27.71 -2.63
C LEU A 101 11.52 -28.25 -3.54
N GLN A 102 11.38 -27.68 -4.74
CA GLN A 102 10.41 -28.16 -5.73
C GLN A 102 10.78 -29.54 -6.27
N ALA A 103 12.07 -29.85 -6.43
CA ALA A 103 12.55 -31.16 -6.84
C ALA A 103 12.38 -32.22 -5.73
N THR A 104 12.77 -31.91 -4.49
CA THR A 104 12.61 -32.82 -3.35
C THR A 104 11.14 -33.11 -3.07
N LEU A 105 10.29 -32.08 -3.00
CA LEU A 105 8.87 -32.27 -2.71
C LEU A 105 8.11 -32.94 -3.86
N ARG A 106 8.56 -32.84 -5.12
CA ARG A 106 8.00 -33.66 -6.22
C ARG A 106 8.47 -35.11 -6.19
N THR A 107 9.62 -35.39 -5.60
CA THR A 107 10.11 -36.75 -5.35
C THR A 107 9.35 -37.38 -4.17
N ASP A 108 9.12 -36.60 -3.11
CA ASP A 108 8.40 -37.00 -1.89
C ASP A 108 6.87 -36.95 -2.03
N ASN A 109 6.35 -36.49 -3.17
CA ASN A 109 4.93 -36.25 -3.44
C ASN A 109 4.03 -37.48 -3.35
N ALA A 110 4.60 -38.67 -3.17
CA ALA A 110 3.87 -39.87 -2.77
C ALA A 110 3.23 -39.73 -1.36
N ILE A 111 3.70 -38.79 -0.52
CA ILE A 111 3.34 -38.68 0.91
C ILE A 111 2.46 -37.44 1.21
N ILE A 112 2.31 -36.49 0.28
CA ILE A 112 1.56 -35.25 0.55
C ILE A 112 0.05 -35.54 0.58
N LEU A 113 -0.54 -35.37 1.77
CA LEU A 113 -1.99 -35.39 2.01
C LEU A 113 -2.71 -34.56 0.92
N ARG A 114 -3.63 -35.23 0.20
CA ARG A 114 -4.33 -34.85 -1.04
C ARG A 114 -4.92 -33.42 -1.18
N LYS A 115 -4.78 -32.54 -0.20
CA LYS A 115 -5.31 -31.17 -0.21
C LYS A 115 -4.26 -30.06 -0.34
N GLU A 116 -2.97 -30.34 -0.18
CA GLU A 116 -1.95 -29.29 -0.27
C GLU A 116 -1.08 -29.41 -1.51
N SER A 117 -1.09 -28.36 -2.35
CA SER A 117 -0.20 -28.29 -3.50
C SER A 117 1.25 -28.07 -3.05
N VAL A 118 2.20 -28.66 -3.78
CA VAL A 118 3.64 -28.50 -3.54
C VAL A 118 4.04 -27.02 -3.43
N ALA A 119 3.47 -26.19 -4.30
CA ALA A 119 3.73 -24.75 -4.29
C ALA A 119 3.24 -24.06 -3.02
N ASN A 120 2.12 -24.50 -2.43
CA ASN A 120 1.65 -24.01 -1.12
C ASN A 120 2.57 -24.44 0.02
N ARG A 121 3.09 -25.67 -0.02
CA ARG A 121 4.04 -26.16 0.97
C ARG A 121 5.35 -25.37 0.92
N ILE A 122 5.88 -25.13 -0.27
CA ILE A 122 7.09 -24.33 -0.49
C ILE A 122 6.88 -22.88 -0.08
N ALA A 123 5.74 -22.29 -0.47
CA ALA A 123 5.35 -20.94 -0.06
C ALA A 123 5.34 -20.80 1.47
N ARG A 124 4.88 -21.83 2.21
CA ARG A 124 4.94 -21.83 3.68
C ARG A 124 6.36 -21.99 4.24
N LEU A 125 7.17 -22.88 3.66
CA LEU A 125 8.54 -23.13 4.13
C LEU A 125 9.45 -21.91 3.90
N LEU A 126 9.37 -21.31 2.72
CA LEU A 126 10.15 -20.13 2.32
C LEU A 126 9.49 -18.80 2.72
N ARG A 127 8.25 -18.85 3.24
CA ARG A 127 7.43 -17.66 3.60
C ARG A 127 7.22 -16.71 2.42
N ARG A 128 7.15 -17.24 1.21
CA ARG A 128 6.94 -16.48 -0.03
C ARG A 128 5.53 -16.71 -0.58
N SER A 129 5.13 -15.89 -1.54
CA SER A 129 3.83 -16.06 -2.17
C SER A 129 3.84 -17.29 -3.09
N ASN A 130 2.71 -17.98 -3.21
CA ASN A 130 2.61 -19.11 -4.14
C ASN A 130 2.87 -18.65 -5.60
N LYS A 131 2.36 -17.47 -5.98
CA LYS A 131 2.56 -16.87 -7.31
C LYS A 131 4.05 -16.79 -7.68
N THR A 132 4.86 -16.33 -6.75
CA THR A 132 6.30 -16.13 -6.98
C THR A 132 7.06 -17.44 -7.08
N CYS A 133 6.69 -18.46 -6.30
CA CYS A 133 7.27 -19.80 -6.46
C CYS A 133 6.87 -20.41 -7.82
N GLY A 134 5.62 -20.19 -8.26
CA GLY A 134 5.13 -20.64 -9.56
C GLY A 134 5.82 -19.94 -10.74
N GLU A 135 6.07 -18.64 -10.64
CA GLU A 135 6.80 -17.85 -11.63
C GLU A 135 8.27 -18.29 -11.74
N VAL A 136 8.95 -18.52 -10.63
CA VAL A 136 10.33 -19.05 -10.63
C VAL A 136 10.37 -20.43 -11.30
N TRP A 137 9.38 -21.29 -11.00
CA TRP A 137 9.30 -22.60 -11.63
C TRP A 137 8.99 -22.52 -13.13
N SER A 138 8.06 -21.66 -13.57
CA SER A 138 7.73 -21.53 -14.99
C SER A 138 8.86 -20.90 -15.80
N THR A 139 9.54 -19.89 -15.25
CA THR A 139 10.73 -19.29 -15.90
C THR A 139 11.88 -20.29 -16.00
N PHE A 140 12.07 -21.16 -15.01
CA PHE A 140 13.04 -22.25 -15.08
C PHE A 140 12.68 -23.27 -16.18
N LEU A 141 11.43 -23.69 -16.29
CA LEU A 141 11.00 -24.60 -17.35
C LEU A 141 11.15 -23.99 -18.76
N SER A 142 10.91 -22.68 -18.91
CA SER A 142 10.99 -22.00 -20.20
C SER A 142 12.43 -21.66 -20.63
N HIS A 143 13.29 -21.23 -19.70
CA HIS A 143 14.62 -20.71 -20.01
C HIS A 143 15.77 -21.65 -19.59
N GLY A 144 15.50 -22.71 -18.84
CA GLY A 144 16.50 -23.65 -18.31
C GLY A 144 17.50 -23.05 -17.32
N THR A 145 17.37 -21.76 -16.99
CA THR A 145 18.36 -20.99 -16.24
C THR A 145 17.67 -20.00 -15.30
N VAL A 146 18.21 -19.85 -14.08
CA VAL A 146 17.67 -18.92 -13.09
C VAL A 146 18.25 -17.53 -13.31
N LEU A 147 17.54 -16.67 -14.04
CA LEU A 147 17.96 -15.29 -14.26
C LEU A 147 17.50 -14.39 -13.12
N THR A 148 18.40 -13.71 -12.42
CA THR A 148 18.07 -12.70 -11.41
C THR A 148 17.23 -11.60 -12.06
N ALA A 149 16.02 -11.36 -11.57
CA ALA A 149 15.24 -10.23 -12.06
C ALA A 149 16.02 -8.95 -11.73
N ALA A 150 16.26 -8.12 -12.75
CA ALA A 150 16.81 -6.79 -12.54
C ALA A 150 16.01 -6.07 -11.46
N ALA A 151 16.70 -5.35 -10.57
CA ALA A 151 16.07 -4.65 -9.46
C ALA A 151 14.87 -3.83 -9.94
N PRO A 152 13.75 -3.79 -9.18
CA PRO A 152 12.60 -3.01 -9.56
C PRO A 152 13.00 -1.54 -9.68
N ALA A 153 13.09 -1.03 -10.90
CA ALA A 153 13.42 0.34 -11.22
C ALA A 153 12.25 1.29 -10.88
N ASN A 154 11.84 1.33 -9.62
CA ASN A 154 10.71 2.14 -9.16
C ASN A 154 11.22 3.40 -8.47
N ARG A 155 11.54 4.41 -9.27
CA ARG A 155 11.18 5.84 -9.11
C ARG A 155 11.88 6.68 -10.19
N GLY A 156 11.74 6.30 -11.46
CA GLY A 156 11.75 7.32 -12.51
C GLY A 156 10.57 8.25 -12.22
N GLY A 157 10.83 9.54 -12.01
CA GLY A 157 9.77 10.51 -11.70
C GLY A 157 8.64 10.34 -12.70
N ARG A 158 7.39 10.21 -12.22
CA ARG A 158 6.23 10.17 -13.10
C ARG A 158 6.32 11.40 -14.00
N MET A 159 6.53 11.19 -15.30
CA MET A 159 6.58 12.28 -16.27
C MET A 159 5.30 13.10 -16.11
N SER A 160 5.45 14.38 -15.80
CA SER A 160 4.37 15.33 -15.99
C SER A 160 4.01 15.29 -17.47
N PRO A 161 2.74 15.16 -17.86
CA PRO A 161 2.33 15.26 -19.26
C PRO A 161 2.71 16.60 -19.90
N LEU A 162 3.04 17.59 -19.08
CA LEU A 162 3.54 18.87 -19.53
C LEU A 162 5.08 18.86 -19.52
N PRO A 163 5.75 19.10 -20.66
CA PRO A 163 7.18 19.27 -20.70
C PRO A 163 7.54 20.53 -19.90
N GLU A 164 8.35 20.39 -18.85
CA GLU A 164 8.88 21.51 -18.06
C GLU A 164 10.00 22.25 -18.82
N SER A 165 9.78 22.48 -20.12
CA SER A 165 10.71 23.18 -20.99
C SER A 165 10.76 24.67 -20.61
N LEU A 166 11.97 25.26 -20.60
CA LEU A 166 12.18 26.69 -20.34
C LEU A 166 11.30 27.62 -21.19
N PRO A 167 11.11 27.44 -22.53
CA PRO A 167 10.28 28.36 -23.31
C PRO A 167 8.82 28.39 -22.86
N MET A 168 8.27 27.25 -22.45
CA MET A 168 6.92 27.19 -21.89
C MET A 168 6.82 27.97 -20.56
N GLN A 169 7.85 27.94 -19.72
CA GLN A 169 7.86 28.69 -18.46
C GLN A 169 7.94 30.21 -18.71
N ASP A 170 8.78 30.63 -19.66
CA ASP A 170 8.94 32.02 -20.04
C ASP A 170 7.65 32.58 -20.67
N ASP A 171 6.98 31.79 -21.50
CA ASP A 171 5.69 32.11 -22.09
C ASP A 171 4.59 32.31 -21.04
N VAL A 172 4.51 31.40 -20.05
CA VAL A 172 3.56 31.51 -18.93
C VAL A 172 3.89 32.69 -18.03
N ARG A 173 5.18 32.98 -17.79
CA ARG A 173 5.64 34.13 -17.02
C ARG A 173 5.24 35.44 -17.72
N THR A 174 5.51 35.55 -19.02
CA THR A 174 5.19 36.73 -19.85
C THR A 174 3.70 37.00 -19.91
N PHE A 175 2.89 35.95 -20.11
CA PHE A 175 1.43 36.06 -20.07
C PHE A 175 0.92 36.51 -18.71
N LYS A 176 1.55 36.06 -17.62
CA LYS A 176 1.17 36.53 -16.28
C LYS A 176 1.58 37.99 -16.06
N CYS A 177 2.74 38.42 -16.56
CA CYS A 177 3.18 39.82 -16.49
C CYS A 177 2.20 40.75 -17.20
N SER A 178 1.74 40.42 -18.41
CA SER A 178 0.75 41.24 -19.13
C SER A 178 -0.60 41.31 -18.41
N GLN A 179 -1.04 40.21 -17.78
CA GLN A 179 -2.26 40.19 -16.96
C GLN A 179 -2.11 40.99 -15.66
N CYS A 180 -0.90 41.06 -15.08
CA CYS A 180 -0.60 41.93 -13.94
C CYS A 180 -0.68 43.41 -14.31
N GLU A 181 -0.23 43.79 -15.51
CA GLU A 181 -0.30 45.15 -16.04
C GLU A 181 -1.76 45.61 -16.20
N THR A 182 -2.62 44.74 -16.74
CA THR A 182 -4.06 44.98 -16.89
C THR A 182 -4.87 44.74 -15.60
N ARG A 183 -4.21 44.39 -14.49
CA ARG A 183 -4.82 44.00 -13.20
C ARG A 183 -5.92 42.92 -13.30
N THR A 184 -5.84 42.07 -14.33
CA THR A 184 -6.80 41.00 -14.58
C THR A 184 -6.37 39.73 -13.86
N ARG A 185 -7.36 38.99 -13.35
CA ARG A 185 -7.12 37.75 -12.61
C ARG A 185 -6.79 36.62 -13.60
N THR A 186 -5.70 35.90 -13.36
CA THR A 186 -5.36 34.68 -14.09
C THR A 186 -5.97 33.45 -13.43
N THR A 187 -6.71 32.65 -14.21
CA THR A 187 -7.21 31.34 -13.80
C THR A 187 -6.40 30.23 -14.48
N ALA A 188 -6.42 29.02 -13.90
CA ALA A 188 -5.74 27.87 -14.50
C ALA A 188 -6.29 27.48 -15.88
N LYS A 189 -7.53 27.90 -16.18
CA LYS A 189 -8.17 27.71 -17.48
C LYS A 189 -7.53 28.62 -18.54
N ASP A 190 -7.23 29.87 -18.18
CA ASP A 190 -6.59 30.82 -19.10
C ASP A 190 -5.17 30.37 -19.46
N VAL A 191 -4.43 29.85 -18.49
CA VAL A 191 -3.10 29.24 -18.72
C VAL A 191 -3.22 28.00 -19.59
N MET A 192 -4.27 27.19 -19.43
CA MET A 192 -4.51 26.02 -20.29
C MET A 192 -4.79 26.44 -21.74
N HIS A 193 -5.56 27.51 -21.97
CA HIS A 193 -5.80 28.03 -23.32
C HIS A 193 -4.52 28.55 -23.98
N LEU A 194 -3.67 29.29 -23.25
CA LEU A 194 -2.37 29.75 -23.74
C LEU A 194 -1.44 28.58 -24.13
N VAL A 195 -1.39 27.55 -23.29
CA VAL A 195 -0.54 26.37 -23.50
C VAL A 195 -1.05 25.52 -24.67
N ALA A 196 -2.37 25.47 -24.88
CA ALA A 196 -2.98 24.82 -26.04
C ALA A 196 -2.74 25.63 -27.33
N GLU A 197 -2.84 26.96 -27.27
CA GLU A 197 -2.58 27.86 -28.41
C GLU A 197 -1.13 27.76 -28.88
N LYS A 198 -0.17 27.71 -27.95
CA LYS A 198 1.26 27.52 -28.25
C LYS A 198 1.65 26.06 -28.57
N LYS A 199 0.66 25.15 -28.68
CA LYS A 199 0.82 23.72 -29.02
C LYS A 199 1.69 22.90 -28.06
N TYR A 200 1.91 23.38 -26.83
CA TYR A 200 2.63 22.60 -25.81
C TYR A 200 1.76 21.46 -25.23
N LEU A 201 0.44 21.55 -25.39
CA LEU A 201 -0.50 20.52 -24.93
C LEU A 201 -1.60 20.33 -25.98
N SER A 202 -1.78 19.09 -26.43
CA SER A 202 -2.90 18.73 -27.31
C SER A 202 -4.16 18.57 -26.47
N VAL A 203 -5.10 19.50 -26.60
CA VAL A 203 -6.41 19.44 -25.94
C VAL A 203 -7.48 19.26 -27.00
N ASP A 204 -8.19 18.14 -26.94
CA ASP A 204 -9.41 17.96 -27.72
C ASP A 204 -10.59 18.55 -26.94
N ALA A 205 -11.00 19.76 -27.32
CA ALA A 205 -12.08 20.48 -26.64
C ALA A 205 -13.43 19.74 -26.66
N ALA A 206 -13.59 18.75 -27.56
CA ALA A 206 -14.78 17.92 -27.69
C ALA A 206 -14.88 16.79 -26.63
N ILE A 207 -13.77 16.43 -25.97
CA ILE A 207 -13.72 15.34 -25.00
C ILE A 207 -13.52 15.93 -23.59
N ASP A 208 -14.58 15.91 -22.77
CA ASP A 208 -14.56 16.44 -21.40
C ASP A 208 -13.46 15.80 -20.53
N ASP A 209 -13.17 14.52 -20.73
CA ASP A 209 -12.11 13.82 -20.00
C ASP A 209 -10.70 14.33 -20.35
N SER A 210 -10.45 14.65 -21.63
CA SER A 210 -9.17 15.22 -22.09
C SER A 210 -8.98 16.63 -21.53
N ASN A 211 -10.04 17.44 -21.57
CA ASN A 211 -10.07 18.79 -20.98
C ASN A 211 -9.78 18.76 -19.47
N THR A 212 -10.43 17.87 -18.71
CA THR A 212 -10.22 17.78 -17.26
C THR A 212 -8.84 17.22 -16.91
N ALA A 213 -8.29 16.31 -17.71
CA ALA A 213 -6.92 15.81 -17.55
C ALA A 213 -5.87 16.89 -17.83
N ALA A 214 -6.06 17.69 -18.89
CA ALA A 214 -5.22 18.84 -19.21
C ALA A 214 -5.24 19.88 -18.08
N LEU A 215 -6.43 20.25 -17.59
CA LEU A 215 -6.59 21.20 -16.50
C LEU A 215 -5.92 20.73 -15.20
N ARG A 216 -6.06 19.44 -14.83
CA ARG A 216 -5.36 18.86 -13.67
C ARG A 216 -3.84 18.90 -13.83
N THR A 217 -3.34 18.75 -15.06
CA THR A 217 -1.91 18.83 -15.36
C THR A 217 -1.39 20.26 -15.20
N VAL A 218 -2.10 21.26 -15.75
CA VAL A 218 -1.77 22.68 -15.60
C VAL A 218 -1.83 23.10 -14.12
N GLN A 219 -2.85 22.67 -13.37
CA GLN A 219 -2.93 22.94 -11.93
C GLN A 219 -1.75 22.37 -11.14
N ARG A 220 -1.28 21.16 -11.49
CA ARG A 220 -0.08 20.57 -10.87
C ARG A 220 1.18 21.35 -11.22
N PHE A 221 1.32 21.77 -12.48
CA PHE A 221 2.42 22.64 -12.92
C PHE A 221 2.44 23.95 -12.13
N LEU A 222 1.32 24.67 -12.07
CA LEU A 222 1.21 25.94 -11.34
C LEU A 222 1.47 25.79 -9.83
N LYS A 223 1.08 24.65 -9.24
CA LYS A 223 1.37 24.34 -7.82
C LYS A 223 2.87 24.05 -7.61
N LYS A 224 3.50 23.33 -8.54
CA LYS A 224 4.94 23.01 -8.51
C LYS A 224 5.81 24.25 -8.70
N SER A 225 5.41 25.16 -9.60
CA SER A 225 6.13 26.40 -9.90
C SER A 225 5.85 27.54 -8.92
N GLY A 226 5.11 27.29 -7.83
CA GLY A 226 4.89 28.27 -6.76
C GLY A 226 3.85 29.37 -7.07
N TYR A 227 3.04 29.22 -8.12
CA TYR A 227 2.00 30.20 -8.48
C TYR A 227 0.69 30.04 -7.70
N ALA A 228 0.63 29.11 -6.74
CA ALA A 228 -0.54 28.92 -5.89
C ALA A 228 -0.73 30.10 -4.93
N ARG A 229 -1.88 30.79 -5.02
CA ARG A 229 -2.26 31.84 -4.08
C ARG A 229 -2.57 31.21 -2.72
N GLY A 230 -1.77 31.53 -1.70
CA GLY A 230 -2.02 31.10 -0.33
C GLY A 230 -3.18 31.88 0.32
N ALA A 231 -3.96 31.20 1.17
CA ALA A 231 -4.58 31.87 2.30
C ALA A 231 -3.44 32.33 3.21
N HIS A 232 -3.44 33.60 3.62
CA HIS A 232 -2.36 34.19 4.41
C HIS A 232 -2.22 33.44 5.76
N LYS A 233 -1.29 32.49 5.83
CA LYS A 233 -0.73 32.01 7.10
C LYS A 233 0.73 32.44 7.11
N ALA A 234 1.02 33.37 8.01
CA ALA A 234 2.34 33.93 8.22
C ALA A 234 3.37 32.81 8.44
N ARG A 235 4.27 32.65 7.45
CA ARG A 235 5.68 32.26 7.60
C ARG A 235 6.39 32.63 6.29
N PRO A 236 7.47 33.43 6.34
CA PRO A 236 8.21 33.82 5.15
C PRO A 236 9.06 32.63 4.71
N CYS A 237 8.63 31.93 3.66
CA CYS A 237 9.40 30.86 3.06
C CYS A 237 10.32 31.47 2.00
N GLY A 238 11.63 31.38 2.27
CA GLY A 238 12.69 31.86 1.39
C GLY A 238 12.65 31.24 0.00
N TRP A 239 12.35 32.08 -0.97
CA TRP A 239 12.82 32.03 -2.36
C TRP A 239 13.11 33.45 -2.86
N LEU A 240 13.66 34.29 -1.97
CA LEU A 240 14.00 35.69 -2.24
C LEU A 240 15.51 35.94 -2.15
N LEU A 241 16.33 34.90 -2.36
CA LEU A 241 17.79 35.01 -2.34
C LEU A 241 18.50 34.36 -3.54
N GLN A 242 17.79 34.05 -4.62
CA GLN A 242 18.44 33.61 -5.85
C GLN A 242 17.63 34.02 -7.09
N MET A 243 17.51 35.33 -7.29
CA MET A 243 17.61 36.00 -8.59
C MET A 243 17.53 37.51 -8.31
N THR A 244 18.74 38.03 -8.19
CA THR A 244 19.19 39.41 -8.25
C THR A 244 18.18 40.47 -8.65
N TRP A 245 18.23 41.55 -7.88
CA TRP A 245 17.88 42.96 -8.08
C TRP A 245 18.19 43.60 -9.47
N LEU A 246 18.28 42.83 -10.56
CA LEU A 246 18.77 43.30 -11.87
C LEU A 246 17.77 43.18 -13.03
N GLU A 247 16.49 42.86 -12.76
CA GLU A 247 15.43 42.88 -13.79
C GLU A 247 14.22 43.75 -13.41
N GLN A 248 14.33 44.62 -12.40
CA GLN A 248 13.34 45.70 -12.17
C GLN A 248 13.50 46.88 -13.15
N SER A 249 14.50 46.85 -14.02
CA SER A 249 14.80 47.90 -15.00
C SER A 249 14.35 47.60 -16.44
N MET A 250 13.73 46.45 -16.72
CA MET A 250 13.29 46.09 -18.09
C MET A 250 11.78 46.19 -18.31
N CYS A 251 11.00 46.62 -17.32
CA CYS A 251 9.57 46.93 -17.47
C CYS A 251 9.27 48.41 -17.22
N THR A 252 10.22 49.27 -17.59
CA THR A 252 10.03 50.72 -17.74
C THR A 252 10.63 51.17 -19.07
N LYS A 253 9.86 51.01 -20.14
CA LYS A 253 9.77 51.90 -21.31
C LYS A 253 8.63 51.45 -22.20
#